data_AF-A0A522M6A8-F1
#
_entry.id   AF-A0A522M6A8-F1
#
_cell.length_a   1.000
_cell.length_b   1.000
_cell.length_c   1.000
_cell.angle_alpha   90.00
_cell.angle_beta   90.00
_cell.angle_gamma   90.00
#
_symmetry.space_group_name_H-M   'P 1'
#
loop_
_entity.id
_entity.type
_entity.pdbx_description
1 polymer ?
#
loop_
_entity_poly.entity_id
_entity_poly.type
_entity_poly.pdbx_seq_one_letter_code
_entity_poly.pdbx_strand_id
1 'polypeptide(L)' 'MWHDLTVALALLLVLEGVFPFINPAGMRRALAAISELRDAQLRFAGLTSMLLGLALLYIVNH' A
#
# COMPACT_ATOMS: atom_id res chain seq x y z
N MET A 1 -4.18 9.27 -20.60
CA MET A 1 -5.13 9.16 -19.47
C MET A 1 -5.46 7.71 -19.14
N TRP A 2 -6.18 6.96 -20.00
CA TRP A 2 -6.50 5.55 -19.72
C TRP A 2 -5.27 4.62 -19.77
N HIS A 3 -4.34 4.88 -20.69
CA HIS A 3 -3.09 4.12 -20.78
C HIS A 3 -2.24 4.28 -19.51
N ASP A 4 -2.05 5.51 -19.04
CA ASP A 4 -1.26 5.81 -17.85
C ASP A 4 -1.84 5.14 -16.60
N LEU A 5 -3.17 5.14 -16.46
CA LEU A 5 -3.86 4.43 -15.38
C LEU A 5 -3.61 2.92 -15.43
N THR A 6 -3.71 2.31 -16.62
CA THR A 6 -3.45 0.87 -16.79
C THR A 6 -1.99 0.50 -16.51
N VAL A 7 -1.04 1.37 -16.88
CA VAL A 7 0.38 1.18 -16.59
C VAL A 7 0.66 1.31 -15.09
N ALA A 8 0.08 2.32 -14.43
CA ALA A 8 0.19 2.49 -12.99
C ALA A 8 -0.38 1.28 -12.22
N LEU A 9 -1.54 0.75 -12.64
CA LEU A 9 -2.12 -0.46 -12.06
C LEU A 9 -1.25 -1.70 -12.30
N ALA A 10 -0.67 -1.85 -13.51
CA ALA A 10 0.24 -2.95 -13.80
C ALA A 10 1.48 -2.89 -12.91
N LEU A 11 2.09 -1.71 -12.74
CA LEU A 11 3.23 -1.51 -11.85
C LEU A 11 2.88 -1.77 -10.38
N LEU A 12 1.70 -1.32 -9.92
CA LEU A 12 1.21 -1.61 -8.58
C LEU A 12 1.11 -3.12 -8.34
N LEU A 13 0.55 -3.88 -9.29
CA LEU A 13 0.44 -5.34 -9.18
C LEU A 13 1.79 -6.04 -9.18
N VAL A 14 2.74 -5.58 -10.01
CA VAL A 14 4.11 -6.11 -10.01
C VAL A 14 4.77 -5.85 -8.65
N LEU A 15 4.68 -4.63 -8.12
CA LEU A 15 5.25 -4.29 -6.81
C LEU A 15 4.61 -5.10 -5.67
N GLU A 16 3.29 -5.24 -5.67
CA GLU A 16 2.57 -6.09 -4.71
C GLU A 16 3.01 -7.56 -4.80
N GLY A 17 3.29 -8.08 -6.00
CA GLY A 17 3.74 -9.46 -6.20
C GLY A 17 5.22 -9.71 -5.89
N VAL A 18 6.09 -8.69 -6.01
CA VAL A 18 7.53 -8.83 -5.79
C VAL A 18 7.86 -9.18 -4.34
N PHE A 19 7.23 -8.50 -3.37
CA PHE A 19 7.48 -8.74 -1.94
C PHE A 19 7.13 -10.18 -1.48
N PRO A 20 5.93 -10.74 -1.78
CA PRO A 20 5.60 -12.12 -1.44
C PRO A 20 6.42 -13.15 -2.24
N PHE A 21 6.89 -12.81 -3.45
CA PHE A 21 7.75 -13.68 -4.24
C PHE A 21 9.17 -13.80 -3.65
N ILE A 22 9.78 -12.67 -3.26
CA ILE A 22 11.14 -12.66 -2.70
C ILE A 22 11.16 -13.23 -1.27
N ASN A 23 10.19 -12.89 -0.42
CA ASN A 23 10.17 -13.32 0.97
C ASN A 23 8.76 -13.67 1.49
N PRO A 24 8.24 -14.86 1.13
CA PRO A 24 6.90 -15.28 1.55
C PRO A 24 6.78 -15.48 3.07
N ALA A 25 7.88 -15.78 3.77
CA ALA A 25 7.89 -15.89 5.22
C ALA A 25 7.81 -14.52 5.91
N GLY A 26 8.51 -13.51 5.39
CA GLY A 26 8.43 -12.12 5.84
C GLY A 26 7.03 -11.56 5.68
N MET A 27 6.41 -11.76 4.51
CA MET A 27 5.02 -11.38 4.24
C MET A 27 4.05 -11.99 5.27
N ARG A 28 4.16 -13.30 5.53
CA ARG A 28 3.31 -13.98 6.54
C ARG A 28 3.46 -13.39 7.94
N ARG A 29 4.70 -13.08 8.37
CA ARG A 29 4.93 -12.45 9.68
C ARG A 29 4.37 -11.04 9.75
N ALA A 30 4.51 -10.25 8.69
CA ALA A 30 3.95 -8.90 8.62
C ALA A 30 2.41 -8.94 8.70
N LEU A 31 1.77 -9.85 7.95
CA LEU A 31 0.32 -10.05 8.01
C LEU A 31 -0.14 -10.51 9.40
N ALA A 32 0.61 -11.42 10.05
CA ALA A 32 0.30 -11.84 11.41
C ALA A 32 0.40 -10.66 12.40
N ALA A 33 1.45 -9.85 12.32
CA ALA A 33 1.59 -8.65 13.15
C ALA A 33 0.47 -7.63 12.90
N ILE A 34 0.03 -7.47 11.66
CA ILE A 34 -1.12 -6.61 11.32
C ILE A 34 -2.42 -7.18 11.90
N SER A 35 -2.61 -8.50 11.88
CA SER A 35 -3.80 -9.15 12.43
C SER A 35 -3.92 -9.06 13.94
N GLU A 36 -2.80 -8.84 14.65
CA GLU A 36 -2.79 -8.61 16.10
C GLU A 36 -3.13 -7.15 16.47
N LEU A 37 -3.13 -6.22 15.49
CA LEU A 37 -3.53 -4.84 15.74
C LEU A 37 -5.04 -4.74 15.97
N ARG A 38 -5.43 -3.86 16.89
CA ARG A 38 -6.85 -3.54 17.12
C ARG A 38 -7.42 -2.76 15.93
N ASP A 39 -8.69 -2.98 15.61
CA ASP A 39 -9.42 -2.30 14.53
C ASP A 39 -9.23 -0.77 14.54
N ALA A 40 -9.23 -0.14 15.71
CA ALA A 40 -9.02 1.30 15.85
C ALA A 40 -7.63 1.74 15.37
N GLN A 41 -6.58 0.98 15.68
CA GLN A 41 -5.21 1.25 15.24
C GLN A 41 -5.08 1.05 13.73
N LEU A 42 -5.68 -0.01 13.20
CA LEU A 42 -5.66 -0.30 11.77
C LEU A 42 -6.36 0.80 10.96
N ARG A 43 -7.51 1.29 11.45
CA ARG A 43 -8.25 2.41 10.84
C ARG A 43 -7.46 3.71 10.91
N PHE A 44 -6.80 4.00 12.03
CA PHE A 44 -6.01 5.22 12.18
C PHE A 44 -4.76 5.20 11.29
N ALA A 45 -4.07 4.06 11.21
CA ALA A 45 -2.95 3.87 10.30
C ALA A 45 -3.38 4.04 8.83
N GLY A 46 -4.53 3.44 8.46
CA GLY A 46 -5.12 3.60 7.14
C GLY A 46 -5.48 5.06 6.82
N LEU A 47 -6.13 5.76 7.76
CA LEU A 47 -6.50 7.17 7.61
C LEU A 47 -5.25 8.04 7.41
N THR A 48 -4.21 7.82 8.21
CA THR A 48 -2.95 8.57 8.12
C THR A 48 -2.27 8.32 6.77
N SER A 49 -2.24 7.07 6.30
CA SER A 49 -1.71 6.73 4.97
C SER A 49 -2.49 7.41 3.84
N MET A 50 -3.82 7.42 3.91
CA MET A 50 -4.67 8.11 2.93
C MET A 50 -4.40 9.63 2.91
N LEU A 51 -4.29 10.26 4.09
CA LEU A 51 -4.01 11.70 4.19
C LEU A 51 -2.62 12.05 3.67
N LEU A 52 -1.60 11.24 3.99
CA LEU A 52 -0.25 11.41 3.46
C LEU A 52 -0.23 11.24 1.94
N GLY A 53 -0.91 10.23 1.40
CA GLY A 53 -1.03 10.02 -0.04
C GLY A 53 -1.71 11.20 -0.74
N LEU A 54 -2.76 11.75 -0.14
CA LEU A 54 -3.46 12.93 -0.67
C LEU A 54 -2.57 14.18 -0.64
N ALA A 55 -1.84 14.40 0.47
CA ALA A 55 -0.90 15.50 0.59
C ALA A 55 0.23 15.40 -0.45
N LEU A 56 0.77 14.20 -0.65
CA LEU A 56 1.84 13.94 -1.62
C LEU A 56 1.34 14.13 -3.06
N LEU A 57 0.13 13.65 -3.37
CA LEU A 57 -0.52 13.89 -4.65
C LEU A 57 -0.72 15.39 -4.91
N TYR A 58 -1.16 16.14 -3.89
CA TYR A 58 -1.32 17.59 -3.98
C TYR A 58 0.01 18.30 -4.24
N ILE A 59 1.10 17.89 -3.58
CA ILE A 59 2.44 18.47 -3.78
C ILE A 59 3.00 18.16 -5.18
N VAL A 60 2.81 16.93 -5.68
CA VAL A 60 3.37 16.52 -6.98
C VAL A 60 2.56 17.07 -8.16
N ASN A 61 1.25 17.28 -7.97
CA ASN A 61 0.35 17.76 -9.01
C ASN A 61 0.14 19.30 -9.00
N HIS A 62 0.85 20.03 -8.13
CA HIS A 62 0.77 21.49 -8.03
C HIS A 62 2.11 22.15 -8.37
#